data_AF-A0A8J8WM84-F1
#
_entry.id   AF-A0A8J8WM84-F1
#
_cell.length_a   1.000
_cell.length_b   1.000
_cell.length_c   1.000
_cell.angle_alpha   90.00
_cell.angle_beta   90.00
_cell.angle_gamma   90.00
#
_symmetry.space_group_name_H-M   'P 1'
#
loop_
_entity.id
_entity.type
_entity.pdbx_description
1 polymer ?
#
loop_
_entity_poly.entity_id
_entity_poly.type
_entity_poly.pdbx_seq_one_letter_code
_entity_poly.pdbx_strand_id
1 'polypeptide(L)'
;MAGLQLRSAMAIPFSLTAAFRALSVSTPKRAFTTTSAAQSAPKLPADVPAYPYGPRQWYKQADTGLYGGSMIRFGNKISKGRNEGKTRRSWKPNVRRKKMWSEALQQHLFIKVTRRALRTIISEGGLDKYLLSDRPARLKELGVFGWHLRYQVMQSPAIKEQFRQQREKMGLPEPMTFEEWMKAKEGEIEATVEERLNIKPLTKPRPKGQADPQNDARKIAAAEALP
;
A
#
# COMPACT_ATOMS: atom_id res chain seq x y z
N MET A 1 -22.61 -58.62 62.56
CA MET A 1 -22.02 -59.44 61.48
C MET A 1 -22.24 -58.74 60.16
N ALA A 2 -21.14 -58.36 59.47
CA ALA A 2 -21.01 -57.94 58.06
C ALA A 2 -21.83 -56.72 57.56
N GLY A 3 -21.30 -55.72 56.88
CA GLY A 3 -19.96 -55.41 56.38
C GLY A 3 -20.02 -54.05 55.68
N LEU A 4 -19.10 -53.14 56.00
CA LEU A 4 -18.97 -51.83 55.35
C LEU A 4 -18.23 -52.03 54.01
N GLN A 5 -18.89 -51.72 52.89
CA GLN A 5 -18.23 -51.68 51.58
C GLN A 5 -17.55 -50.33 51.38
N LEU A 6 -16.24 -50.37 51.10
CA LEU A 6 -15.46 -49.22 50.66
C LEU A 6 -15.93 -48.77 49.27
N ARG A 7 -16.32 -47.49 49.14
CA ARG A 7 -16.44 -46.85 47.83
C ARG A 7 -15.03 -46.46 47.37
N SER A 8 -14.52 -47.22 46.41
CA SER A 8 -13.31 -46.92 45.65
C SER A 8 -13.43 -45.54 44.99
N ALA A 9 -12.58 -44.59 45.41
CA ALA A 9 -12.35 -43.34 44.70
C ALA A 9 -11.57 -43.65 43.42
N MET A 10 -12.24 -43.66 42.26
CA MET A 10 -11.55 -43.66 40.98
C MET A 10 -10.90 -42.28 40.78
N ALA A 11 -9.58 -42.25 40.92
CA ALA A 11 -8.73 -41.15 40.50
C ALA A 11 -8.85 -41.01 38.97
N ILE A 12 -9.45 -39.92 38.51
CA ILE A 12 -9.39 -39.51 37.11
C ILE A 12 -7.96 -39.00 36.87
N PRO A 13 -7.21 -39.52 35.88
CA PRO A 13 -5.90 -38.97 35.58
C PRO A 13 -6.07 -37.53 35.08
N PHE A 14 -5.50 -36.59 35.83
CA PHE A 14 -5.31 -35.21 35.43
C PHE A 14 -4.58 -35.18 34.07
N SER A 15 -5.33 -35.03 32.99
CA SER A 15 -4.75 -34.83 31.66
C SER A 15 -4.08 -33.45 31.62
N LEU A 16 -2.76 -33.42 31.55
CA LEU A 16 -1.94 -32.20 31.42
C LEU A 16 -2.14 -31.43 30.10
N THR A 17 -3.11 -31.82 29.27
CA THR A 17 -3.36 -31.26 27.93
C THR A 17 -4.54 -30.29 27.87
N ALA A 18 -5.19 -29.98 28.99
CA ALA A 18 -6.28 -28.98 29.06
C ALA A 18 -5.80 -27.57 29.49
N ALA A 19 -4.51 -27.37 29.77
CA ALA A 19 -3.98 -26.09 30.27
C ALA A 19 -3.53 -25.11 29.18
N PHE A 20 -3.51 -25.50 27.90
CA PHE A 20 -3.03 -24.64 26.80
C PHE A 20 -4.13 -24.04 25.91
N ARG A 21 -5.42 -24.33 26.16
CA ARG A 21 -6.53 -23.74 25.39
C ARG A 21 -6.93 -22.32 25.83
N ALA A 22 -6.34 -21.79 26.90
CA ALA A 22 -6.52 -20.40 27.34
C ALA A 22 -5.36 -19.48 26.92
N LEU A 23 -4.44 -19.93 26.06
CA LEU A 23 -3.54 -19.04 25.33
C LEU A 23 -4.28 -18.51 24.09
N SER A 24 -5.37 -17.78 24.31
CA SER A 24 -5.76 -16.81 23.30
C SER A 24 -4.59 -15.83 23.21
N VAL A 25 -3.90 -15.77 22.07
CA VAL A 25 -3.05 -14.63 21.70
C VAL A 25 -3.97 -13.43 21.41
N SER A 26 -4.82 -13.08 22.38
CA SER A 26 -5.32 -11.74 22.51
C SER A 26 -4.09 -10.93 22.91
N THR A 27 -3.42 -10.37 21.91
CA THR A 27 -2.34 -9.42 22.14
C THR A 27 -2.83 -8.44 23.20
N PRO A 28 -2.18 -8.31 24.37
CA PRO A 28 -2.60 -7.31 25.33
C PRO A 28 -2.58 -5.97 24.61
N LYS A 29 -3.70 -5.24 24.67
CA LYS A 29 -3.70 -3.81 24.35
C LYS A 29 -2.65 -3.19 25.29
N ARG A 30 -1.46 -2.93 24.73
CA ARG A 30 -0.24 -2.42 25.39
C ARG A 30 -0.59 -1.44 26.51
N ALA A 31 -0.49 -1.89 27.76
CA ALA A 31 -0.90 -1.06 28.91
C ALA A 31 0.12 0.04 29.26
N PHE A 32 1.38 -0.02 28.77
CA PHE A 32 2.44 0.90 29.21
C PHE A 32 3.50 1.25 28.15
N THR A 33 3.16 1.28 26.85
CA THR A 33 4.16 1.66 25.84
C THR A 33 3.84 3.02 25.25
N THR A 34 4.79 3.95 25.31
CA THR A 34 4.70 5.29 24.70
C THR A 34 4.85 5.26 23.18
N THR A 35 5.24 4.13 22.58
CA THR A 35 5.38 3.97 21.13
C THR A 35 3.99 3.92 20.47
N SER A 36 3.75 4.80 19.50
CA SER A 36 2.51 4.79 18.71
C SER A 36 2.37 3.48 17.91
N ALA A 37 1.13 2.98 17.81
CA ALA A 37 0.83 1.82 16.97
C ALA A 37 1.22 2.08 15.51
N ALA A 38 1.80 1.07 14.85
CA ALA A 38 2.16 1.17 13.44
C ALA A 38 0.89 1.40 12.59
N GLN A 39 0.81 2.55 11.93
CA GLN A 39 -0.30 2.82 11.00
C GLN A 39 -0.06 2.12 9.66
N SER A 40 -1.00 1.25 9.27
CA SER A 40 -1.02 0.64 7.94
C SER A 40 -1.25 1.72 6.87
N ALA A 41 -0.56 1.57 5.73
CA ALA A 41 -0.80 2.44 4.60
C ALA A 41 -2.13 2.05 3.92
N PRO A 42 -2.93 3.02 3.46
CA PRO A 42 -4.13 2.70 2.66
C PRO A 42 -3.70 2.00 1.37
N LYS A 43 -4.30 0.84 1.10
CA LYS A 43 -4.09 0.08 -0.13
C LYS A 43 -5.25 0.35 -1.08
N LEU A 44 -4.95 0.41 -2.38
CA LEU A 44 -5.99 0.41 -3.40
C LEU A 44 -6.67 -0.96 -3.46
N PRO A 45 -7.96 -1.03 -3.81
CA PRO A 45 -8.60 -2.30 -4.13
C PRO A 45 -7.98 -2.91 -5.40
N ALA A 46 -8.07 -4.23 -5.53
CA ALA A 46 -7.39 -5.00 -6.59
C ALA A 46 -7.85 -4.61 -8.00
N ASP A 47 -9.10 -4.20 -8.16
CA ASP A 47 -9.70 -3.83 -9.46
C ASP A 47 -9.16 -2.51 -10.02
N VAL A 48 -8.50 -1.71 -9.18
CA VAL A 48 -8.04 -0.37 -9.54
C VAL A 48 -6.57 -0.46 -9.96
N PRO A 49 -6.19 0.18 -11.09
CA PRO A 49 -4.80 0.17 -11.54
C PRO A 49 -3.88 0.72 -10.46
N ALA A 50 -2.66 0.18 -10.39
CA ALA A 50 -1.64 0.66 -9.47
C ALA A 50 -1.38 2.15 -9.70
N TYR A 51 -1.40 2.94 -8.61
CA TYR A 51 -1.10 4.36 -8.70
C TYR A 51 0.38 4.57 -9.07
N PRO A 52 0.71 5.35 -10.12
CA PRO A 52 2.08 5.43 -10.65
C PRO A 52 3.16 5.84 -9.65
N TYR A 53 2.80 6.65 -8.66
CA TYR A 53 3.75 7.15 -7.64
C TYR A 53 3.68 6.37 -6.31
N GLY A 54 2.79 5.39 -6.19
CA GLY A 54 2.60 4.61 -4.97
C GLY A 54 2.08 5.42 -3.77
N PRO A 55 1.86 4.75 -2.61
CA PRO A 55 1.45 5.41 -1.37
C PRO A 55 2.56 6.29 -0.78
N ARG A 56 2.17 7.36 -0.08
CA ARG A 56 3.11 8.29 0.55
C ARG A 56 3.77 7.65 1.76
N GLN A 57 5.09 7.69 1.80
CA GLN A 57 5.87 7.18 2.93
C GLN A 57 5.73 8.09 4.17
N TRP A 58 5.82 9.40 3.96
CA TRP A 58 5.66 10.41 5.00
C TRP A 58 4.26 11.02 4.99
N TYR A 59 3.75 11.33 6.18
CA TYR A 59 2.42 11.92 6.37
C TYR A 59 1.30 11.09 5.70
N LYS A 60 1.25 9.79 6.02
CA LYS A 60 0.28 8.79 5.54
C LYS A 60 -1.19 9.23 5.63
N GLN A 61 -1.52 10.12 6.57
CA GLN A 61 -2.84 10.76 6.69
C GLN A 61 -3.30 11.38 5.36
N ALA A 62 -2.38 11.93 4.57
CA ALA A 62 -2.69 12.61 3.32
C ALA A 62 -3.27 11.69 2.24
N ASP A 63 -2.98 10.38 2.30
CA ASP A 63 -3.52 9.41 1.34
C ASP A 63 -5.00 9.06 1.62
N THR A 64 -5.60 9.57 2.70
CA THR A 64 -7.02 9.37 3.04
C THR A 64 -7.96 10.45 2.48
N GLY A 65 -7.46 11.39 1.69
CA GLY A 65 -8.25 12.50 1.15
C GLY A 65 -7.51 13.31 0.09
N LEU A 66 -8.05 14.47 -0.26
CA LEU A 66 -7.49 15.37 -1.27
C LEU A 66 -6.64 16.46 -0.61
N TYR A 67 -5.34 16.21 -0.53
CA TYR A 67 -4.40 17.13 0.13
C TYR A 67 -3.72 18.12 -0.83
N GLY A 68 -3.81 17.91 -2.15
CA GLY A 68 -3.23 18.81 -3.15
C GLY A 68 -1.72 18.97 -2.94
N GLY A 69 -1.01 17.85 -2.76
CA GLY A 69 0.43 17.82 -2.46
C GLY A 69 0.85 18.41 -1.11
N SER A 70 -0.07 18.95 -0.30
CA SER A 70 0.27 19.59 0.97
C SER A 70 0.68 18.55 2.02
N MET A 71 1.84 18.74 2.65
CA MET A 71 2.37 17.87 3.69
C MET A 71 2.64 18.66 4.97
N ILE A 72 2.78 17.95 6.09
CA ILE A 72 3.26 18.54 7.34
C ILE A 72 4.70 19.02 7.15
N ARG A 73 5.00 20.24 7.60
CA ARG A 73 6.37 20.79 7.63
C ARG A 73 6.89 20.82 9.05
N PHE A 74 8.18 20.68 9.22
CA PHE A 74 8.86 20.76 10.52
C PHE A 74 9.90 21.87 10.48
N GLY A 75 10.16 22.47 11.65
CA GLY A 75 11.19 23.50 11.80
C GLY A 75 11.27 23.96 13.24
N ASN A 76 11.82 25.14 13.47
CA ASN A 76 12.08 25.65 14.82
C ASN A 76 11.32 26.97 15.06
N LYS A 77 10.84 27.17 16.28
CA LYS A 77 10.52 28.48 16.84
C LYS A 77 11.84 29.07 17.37
N ILE A 78 12.15 30.30 16.99
CA ILE A 78 13.34 31.02 17.43
C ILE A 78 12.89 32.04 18.48
N SER A 79 13.53 32.03 19.64
CA SER A 79 13.26 33.03 20.69
C SER A 79 13.92 34.36 20.33
N LYS A 80 13.32 35.48 20.76
CA LYS A 80 13.85 36.84 20.52
C LYS A 80 14.99 37.25 21.48
N GLY A 81 15.42 36.34 22.36
CA GLY A 81 16.46 36.62 23.35
C GLY A 81 17.87 36.57 22.75
N ARG A 82 18.86 37.06 23.50
CA ARG A 82 20.28 37.15 23.10
C ARG A 82 20.87 35.84 22.58
N ASN A 83 20.39 34.69 23.06
CA ASN A 83 20.92 33.37 22.72
C ASN A 83 20.09 32.62 21.65
N GLU A 84 19.07 33.27 21.06
CA GLU A 84 18.23 32.72 19.97
C GLU A 84 17.82 31.24 20.15
N GLY A 85 17.38 30.87 21.35
CA GLY A 85 17.00 29.49 21.67
C GLY A 85 16.02 28.90 20.64
N LYS A 86 16.33 27.68 20.15
CA LYS A 86 15.59 26.99 19.09
C LYS A 86 14.73 25.87 19.68
N THR A 87 13.42 25.93 19.47
CA THR A 87 12.47 24.89 19.91
C THR A 87 11.79 24.24 18.72
N ARG A 88 11.70 22.91 18.65
CA ARG A 88 11.04 22.19 17.54
C ARG A 88 9.55 22.55 17.45
N ARG A 89 9.05 22.73 16.23
CA ARG A 89 7.63 22.92 15.92
C ARG A 89 7.25 22.23 14.61
N SER A 90 5.95 22.09 14.40
CA SER A 90 5.37 21.57 13.16
C SER A 90 4.30 22.51 12.62
N TRP A 91 4.18 22.60 11.29
CA TRP A 91 3.08 23.29 10.59
C TRP A 91 2.23 22.27 9.84
N LYS A 92 0.99 22.12 10.27
CA LYS A 92 0.01 21.21 9.64
C LYS A 92 -0.77 21.95 8.55
N PRO A 93 -1.15 21.27 7.46
CA PRO A 93 -2.06 21.85 6.48
C PRO A 93 -3.46 22.05 7.09
N ASN A 94 -4.20 23.05 6.62
CA ASN A 94 -5.58 23.31 7.04
C ASN A 94 -6.53 22.33 6.34
N VAL A 95 -6.74 21.16 6.97
CA VAL A 95 -7.58 20.07 6.49
C VAL A 95 -8.99 20.20 7.07
N ARG A 96 -10.01 20.07 6.24
CA ARG A 96 -11.42 20.08 6.64
C ARG A 96 -12.16 18.92 5.98
N ARG A 97 -13.19 18.37 6.63
CA ARG A 97 -14.13 17.44 5.99
C ARG A 97 -15.22 18.27 5.31
N LYS A 98 -15.46 18.04 4.02
CA LYS A 98 -16.46 18.77 3.23
C LYS A 98 -17.29 17.81 2.39
N LYS A 99 -18.57 18.14 2.26
CA LYS A 99 -19.53 17.50 1.35
C LYS A 99 -19.38 18.16 -0.02
N MET A 100 -19.05 17.40 -1.06
CA MET A 100 -18.87 17.90 -2.43
C MET A 100 -19.71 17.07 -3.39
N TRP A 101 -20.32 17.72 -4.37
CA TRP A 101 -21.08 17.05 -5.43
C TRP A 101 -20.13 16.52 -6.50
N SER A 102 -20.36 15.29 -6.96
CA SER A 102 -19.77 14.71 -8.18
C SER A 102 -20.88 14.59 -9.20
N GLU A 103 -20.71 15.22 -10.36
CA GLU A 103 -21.66 15.20 -11.47
C GLU A 103 -21.67 13.83 -12.14
N ALA A 104 -20.48 13.25 -12.32
CA ALA A 104 -20.29 11.94 -12.95
C ALA A 104 -20.91 10.80 -12.13
N LEU A 105 -20.81 10.87 -10.79
CA LEU A 105 -21.36 9.85 -9.89
C LEU A 105 -22.77 10.20 -9.36
N GLN A 106 -23.28 11.39 -9.67
CA GLN A 106 -24.58 11.90 -9.22
C GLN A 106 -24.80 11.78 -7.70
N GLN A 107 -23.74 11.98 -6.92
CA GLN A 107 -23.79 11.83 -5.46
C GLN A 107 -22.93 12.85 -4.73
N HIS A 108 -23.27 13.09 -3.47
CA HIS A 108 -22.47 13.90 -2.57
C HIS A 108 -21.44 13.05 -1.81
N LEU A 109 -20.16 13.38 -1.98
CA LEU A 109 -19.05 12.72 -1.33
C LEU A 109 -18.56 13.51 -0.11
N PHE A 110 -18.29 12.81 1.00
CA PHE A 110 -17.72 13.40 2.21
C PHE A 110 -16.20 13.16 2.26
N ILE A 111 -15.43 14.17 1.85
CA ILE A 111 -13.99 14.04 1.63
C ILE A 111 -13.21 14.93 2.60
N LYS A 112 -12.04 14.47 3.06
CA LYS A 112 -11.03 15.31 3.72
C LYS A 112 -10.29 16.12 2.66
N VAL A 113 -10.39 17.44 2.71
CA VAL A 113 -9.82 18.34 1.70
C VAL A 113 -9.00 19.44 2.39
N THR A 114 -7.84 19.76 1.84
CA THR A 114 -7.07 20.94 2.28
C THR A 114 -7.65 22.22 1.68
N ARG A 115 -7.49 23.38 2.36
CA ARG A 115 -7.98 24.66 1.80
C ARG A 115 -7.38 24.96 0.40
N ARG A 116 -6.13 24.58 0.15
CA ARG A 116 -5.47 24.70 -1.16
C ARG A 116 -6.20 23.89 -2.23
N ALA A 117 -6.42 22.60 -1.98
CA ALA A 117 -7.14 21.72 -2.91
C ALA A 117 -8.58 22.20 -3.14
N LEU A 118 -9.27 22.63 -2.08
CA LEU A 118 -10.64 23.16 -2.18
C LEU A 118 -10.72 24.39 -3.10
N ARG A 119 -9.75 25.31 -3.01
CA ARG A 119 -9.68 26.48 -3.90
C ARG A 119 -9.48 26.05 -5.36
N THR A 120 -8.65 25.06 -5.61
CA THR A 120 -8.41 24.53 -6.96
C THR A 120 -9.65 23.84 -7.53
N ILE A 121 -10.35 23.04 -6.74
CA ILE A 121 -11.62 22.40 -7.14
C ILE A 121 -12.65 23.44 -7.57
N ILE A 122 -12.78 24.53 -6.80
CA ILE A 122 -13.68 25.64 -7.15
C ILE A 122 -13.21 26.34 -8.43
N SER A 123 -11.89 26.59 -8.55
CA SER A 123 -11.31 27.26 -9.72
C SER A 123 -11.45 26.46 -11.02
N GLU A 124 -11.43 25.14 -10.96
CA GLU A 124 -11.62 24.25 -12.11
C GLU A 124 -13.10 23.97 -12.38
N GLY A 125 -13.99 24.43 -11.50
CA GLY A 125 -15.44 24.35 -11.68
C GLY A 125 -16.02 22.97 -11.39
N GLY A 126 -15.46 22.22 -10.44
CA GLY A 126 -16.02 20.95 -9.97
C GLY A 126 -15.00 19.93 -9.45
N LEU A 127 -15.48 18.94 -8.71
CA LEU A 127 -14.65 17.84 -8.21
C LEU A 127 -14.14 16.96 -9.36
N ASP A 128 -15.01 16.61 -10.31
CA ASP A 128 -14.67 15.66 -11.36
C ASP A 128 -13.64 16.24 -12.33
N LYS A 129 -13.77 17.53 -12.69
CA LYS A 129 -12.76 18.27 -13.46
C LYS A 129 -11.41 18.31 -12.75
N TYR A 130 -11.40 18.42 -11.43
CA TYR A 130 -10.18 18.38 -10.63
C TYR A 130 -9.47 17.03 -10.69
N LEU A 131 -10.22 15.93 -10.71
CA LEU A 131 -9.69 14.56 -10.78
C LEU A 131 -9.23 14.20 -12.19
N LEU A 132 -9.96 14.63 -13.22
CA LEU A 132 -9.72 14.32 -14.63
C LEU A 132 -8.64 15.21 -15.27
N SER A 133 -8.08 16.18 -14.56
CA SER A 133 -7.01 17.02 -15.11
C SER A 133 -5.78 16.18 -15.49
N ASP A 134 -5.29 16.39 -16.71
CA ASP A 134 -4.20 15.62 -17.31
C ASP A 134 -2.79 16.09 -16.88
N ARG A 135 -2.70 17.15 -16.08
CA ARG A 135 -1.41 17.70 -15.67
C ARG A 135 -0.63 16.67 -14.83
N PRO A 136 0.65 16.39 -15.14
CA PRO A 136 1.44 15.40 -14.38
C PRO A 136 1.62 15.82 -12.91
N ALA A 137 1.67 17.13 -12.65
CA ALA A 137 1.67 17.67 -11.29
C ALA A 137 0.38 17.32 -10.53
N ARG A 138 -0.79 17.36 -11.20
CA ARG A 138 -2.06 16.99 -10.57
C ARG A 138 -2.05 15.53 -10.17
N LEU A 139 -1.56 14.66 -11.04
CA LEU A 139 -1.51 13.23 -10.75
C LEU A 139 -0.72 12.95 -9.46
N LYS A 140 0.45 13.57 -9.28
CA LYS A 140 1.25 13.49 -8.04
C LYS A 140 0.49 14.01 -6.80
N GLU A 141 -0.31 15.06 -6.97
CA GLU A 141 -1.04 15.72 -5.89
C GLU A 141 -2.27 14.95 -5.37
N LEU A 142 -2.89 14.11 -6.21
CA LEU A 142 -4.10 13.33 -5.91
C LEU A 142 -3.90 12.35 -4.75
N GLY A 143 -2.74 11.68 -4.73
CA GLY A 143 -2.48 10.58 -3.79
C GLY A 143 -3.37 9.36 -4.05
N VAL A 144 -3.29 8.37 -3.15
CA VAL A 144 -3.96 7.07 -3.32
C VAL A 144 -5.48 7.21 -3.37
N PHE A 145 -6.08 7.94 -2.42
CA PHE A 145 -7.52 8.20 -2.40
C PHE A 145 -8.00 8.94 -3.64
N GLY A 146 -7.28 9.99 -4.07
CA GLY A 146 -7.64 10.76 -5.26
C GLY A 146 -7.54 9.92 -6.54
N TRP A 147 -6.57 9.02 -6.63
CA TRP A 147 -6.44 8.08 -7.74
C TRP A 147 -7.60 7.08 -7.81
N HIS A 148 -7.98 6.51 -6.66
CA HIS A 148 -9.16 5.65 -6.57
C HIS A 148 -10.43 6.36 -7.02
N LEU A 149 -10.64 7.60 -6.54
CA LEU A 149 -11.81 8.39 -6.90
C LEU A 149 -11.81 8.78 -8.38
N ARG A 150 -10.64 9.13 -8.94
CA ARG A 150 -10.47 9.40 -10.37
C ARG A 150 -10.89 8.18 -11.20
N TYR A 151 -10.46 6.97 -10.80
CA TYR A 151 -10.86 5.75 -11.49
C TYR A 151 -12.39 5.55 -11.44
N GLN A 152 -13.02 5.71 -10.28
CA GLN A 152 -14.48 5.61 -10.17
C GLN A 152 -15.21 6.59 -11.10
N VAL A 153 -14.75 7.85 -11.16
CA VAL A 153 -15.30 8.86 -12.07
C VAL A 153 -15.11 8.46 -13.53
N MET A 154 -13.94 7.93 -13.91
CA MET A 154 -13.67 7.45 -15.27
C MET A 154 -14.55 6.24 -15.67
N GLN A 155 -15.02 5.45 -14.71
CA GLN A 155 -15.90 4.32 -15.00
C GLN A 155 -17.36 4.72 -15.26
N SER A 156 -17.76 5.93 -14.91
CA SER A 156 -19.13 6.43 -15.15
C SER A 156 -19.47 6.52 -16.64
N PRO A 157 -20.74 6.29 -17.02
CA PRO A 157 -21.16 6.33 -18.43
C PRO A 157 -20.97 7.73 -19.04
N ALA A 158 -21.33 8.78 -18.29
CA ALA A 158 -21.19 10.16 -18.75
C ALA A 158 -19.75 10.51 -19.16
N ILE A 159 -18.76 10.09 -18.37
CA ILE A 159 -17.35 10.36 -18.68
C ILE A 159 -16.84 9.47 -19.83
N LYS A 160 -17.30 8.22 -19.91
CA LYS A 160 -16.96 7.32 -21.04
C LYS A 160 -17.46 7.87 -22.38
N GLU A 161 -18.69 8.38 -22.42
CA GLU A 161 -19.26 9.03 -23.60
C GLU A 161 -18.48 10.29 -23.97
N GLN A 162 -18.14 11.13 -23.00
CA GLN A 162 -17.31 12.31 -23.23
C GLN A 162 -15.95 11.95 -23.84
N PHE A 163 -15.29 10.89 -23.35
CA PHE A 163 -14.03 10.42 -23.91
C PHE A 163 -14.17 9.83 -25.30
N ARG A 164 -15.29 9.15 -25.61
CA ARG A 164 -15.57 8.66 -26.97
C ARG A 164 -15.67 9.84 -27.95
N GLN A 165 -16.48 10.85 -27.62
CA GLN A 165 -16.61 12.07 -28.42
C GLN A 165 -15.28 12.81 -28.57
N GLN A 166 -14.47 12.86 -27.50
CA GLN A 166 -13.16 13.49 -27.55
C GLN A 166 -12.21 12.74 -28.50
N ARG A 167 -12.24 11.40 -28.49
CA ARG A 167 -11.44 10.58 -29.42
C ARG A 167 -11.87 10.75 -30.86
N GLU A 168 -13.17 10.73 -31.14
CA GLU A 168 -13.72 10.97 -32.49
C GLU A 168 -13.26 12.33 -33.03
N LYS A 169 -13.32 13.38 -32.21
CA LYS A 169 -12.82 14.72 -32.56
C LYS A 169 -11.32 14.75 -32.85
N MET A 170 -10.54 13.89 -32.18
CA MET A 170 -9.10 13.76 -32.41
C MET A 170 -8.76 12.74 -33.51
N GLY A 171 -9.75 12.05 -34.09
CA GLY A 171 -9.55 11.03 -35.12
C GLY A 171 -8.87 9.74 -34.63
N LEU A 172 -8.94 9.42 -33.33
CA LEU A 172 -8.37 8.17 -32.82
C LEU A 172 -9.33 6.99 -33.03
N PRO A 173 -8.82 5.79 -33.38
CA PRO A 173 -9.63 4.59 -33.44
C PRO A 173 -10.16 4.20 -32.05
N GLU A 174 -11.25 3.44 -32.02
CA GLU A 174 -11.74 2.86 -30.77
C GLU A 174 -10.69 1.89 -30.19
N PRO A 175 -10.51 1.86 -28.86
CA PRO A 175 -9.57 0.93 -28.24
C PRO A 175 -10.10 -0.49 -28.44
N MET A 176 -9.17 -1.40 -28.73
CA MET A 176 -9.46 -2.83 -28.75
C MET A 176 -10.00 -3.28 -27.40
N THR A 177 -10.85 -4.31 -27.41
CA THR A 177 -11.32 -4.91 -26.16
C THR A 177 -10.13 -5.49 -25.38
N PHE A 178 -10.27 -5.63 -24.06
CA PHE A 178 -9.18 -6.19 -23.25
C PHE A 178 -8.78 -7.59 -23.72
N GLU A 179 -9.75 -8.39 -24.17
CA GLU A 179 -9.54 -9.74 -24.71
C GLU A 179 -8.76 -9.69 -26.04
N GLU A 180 -9.16 -8.83 -26.97
CA GLU A 180 -8.43 -8.62 -28.22
C GLU A 180 -7.01 -8.13 -27.98
N TRP A 181 -6.83 -7.19 -27.05
CA TRP A 181 -5.52 -6.66 -26.69
C TRP A 181 -4.63 -7.74 -26.05
N MET A 182 -5.16 -8.54 -25.13
CA MET A 182 -4.43 -9.65 -24.51
C MET A 182 -4.02 -10.69 -25.56
N LYS A 183 -4.94 -11.06 -26.47
CA LYS A 183 -4.65 -11.98 -27.57
C LYS A 183 -3.58 -11.43 -28.52
N ALA A 184 -3.63 -10.13 -28.82
CA ALA A 184 -2.62 -9.47 -29.65
C ALA A 184 -1.24 -9.42 -28.99
N LYS A 185 -1.18 -9.36 -27.65
CA LYS A 185 0.06 -9.27 -26.86
C LYS A 185 0.54 -10.60 -26.26
N GLU A 186 -0.20 -11.69 -26.48
CA GLU A 186 0.07 -13.01 -25.89
C GLU A 186 1.52 -13.47 -26.15
N GLY A 187 1.97 -13.47 -27.41
CA GLY A 187 3.33 -13.88 -27.75
C GLY A 187 4.44 -12.99 -27.15
N GLU A 188 4.20 -11.68 -27.00
CA GLU A 188 5.16 -10.79 -26.32
C GLU A 188 5.23 -11.09 -24.81
N ILE A 189 4.09 -11.39 -24.20
CA ILE A 189 4.00 -11.76 -22.78
C ILE A 189 4.71 -13.10 -22.57
N GLU A 190 4.46 -14.09 -23.41
CA GLU A 190 5.12 -15.40 -23.38
C GLU A 190 6.63 -15.23 -23.49
N ALA A 191 7.13 -14.49 -24.48
CA ALA A 191 8.55 -14.20 -24.61
C ALA A 191 9.13 -13.52 -23.36
N THR A 192 8.44 -12.51 -22.81
CA THR A 192 8.87 -11.83 -21.58
C THR A 192 8.90 -12.78 -20.37
N VAL A 193 7.94 -13.71 -20.29
CA VAL A 193 7.89 -14.73 -19.23
C VAL A 193 9.03 -15.73 -19.41
N GLU A 194 9.27 -16.22 -20.61
CA GLU A 194 10.40 -17.10 -20.93
C GLU A 194 11.74 -16.46 -20.57
N GLU A 195 11.95 -15.18 -20.92
CA GLU A 195 13.14 -14.42 -20.55
C GLU A 195 13.30 -14.32 -19.02
N ARG A 196 12.22 -14.02 -18.29
CA ARG A 196 12.26 -13.94 -16.81
C ARG A 196 12.51 -15.29 -16.15
N LEU A 197 11.97 -16.36 -16.72
CA LEU A 197 12.17 -17.73 -16.24
C LEU A 197 13.54 -18.30 -16.65
N ASN A 198 14.23 -17.67 -17.59
CA ASN A 198 15.56 -18.09 -18.00
C ASN A 198 16.60 -17.79 -16.91
N ILE A 199 16.75 -18.73 -15.98
CA ILE A 199 17.70 -18.67 -14.85
C ILE A 199 19.10 -19.14 -15.26
N LYS A 200 19.25 -19.75 -16.44
CA LYS A 200 20.52 -20.28 -16.98
C LYS A 200 21.68 -19.28 -17.00
N PRO A 201 21.51 -17.99 -17.33
CA PRO A 201 22.61 -17.03 -17.26
C PRO A 201 22.94 -16.59 -15.82
N LEU A 202 21.95 -16.59 -14.92
CA LEU A 202 22.10 -16.16 -13.53
C LEU A 202 22.81 -17.21 -12.67
N THR A 203 22.66 -18.48 -13.05
CA THR A 203 23.23 -19.62 -12.34
C THR A 203 24.32 -20.25 -13.20
N LYS A 204 25.55 -20.32 -12.70
CA LYS A 204 26.58 -21.18 -13.29
C LYS A 204 26.46 -22.55 -12.61
N PRO A 205 25.82 -23.56 -13.24
CA PRO A 205 25.79 -24.88 -12.66
C PRO A 205 27.21 -25.42 -12.56
N ARG A 206 27.51 -26.12 -11.46
CA ARG A 206 28.82 -26.76 -11.27
C ARG A 206 29.00 -27.84 -12.35
N PRO A 207 30.19 -27.96 -12.97
CA PRO A 207 30.48 -29.07 -13.87
C PRO A 207 30.37 -30.41 -13.13
N LYS A 208 29.76 -31.40 -13.79
CA LYS A 208 29.50 -32.73 -13.24
C LYS A 208 30.82 -33.39 -12.83
N GLY A 209 30.94 -33.79 -11.56
CA GLY A 209 32.12 -34.51 -11.03
C GLY A 209 33.13 -33.68 -10.24
N GLN A 210 32.93 -32.36 -10.07
CA GLN A 210 33.76 -31.56 -9.16
C GLN A 210 33.16 -31.53 -7.74
N ALA A 211 33.99 -31.80 -6.73
CA ALA A 211 33.63 -31.69 -5.32
C ALA A 211 33.41 -30.21 -4.92
N ASP A 212 32.58 -29.98 -3.91
CA ASP A 212 32.42 -28.67 -3.29
C ASP A 212 33.79 -28.14 -2.82
N PRO A 213 34.26 -26.97 -3.29
CA PRO A 213 35.58 -26.46 -2.90
C PRO A 213 35.69 -26.16 -1.40
N GLN A 214 34.56 -26.01 -0.69
CA GLN A 214 34.49 -25.90 0.77
C GLN A 214 34.55 -27.25 1.50
N ASN A 215 34.24 -28.36 0.81
CA ASN A 215 34.30 -29.73 1.32
C ASN A 215 35.44 -30.55 0.69
N ASP A 216 36.37 -29.86 0.03
CA ASP A 216 37.48 -30.48 -0.67
C ASP A 216 38.50 -30.96 0.38
N ALA A 217 38.59 -32.28 0.59
CA ALA A 217 39.38 -32.88 1.67
C ALA A 217 40.84 -32.42 1.67
N ARG A 218 41.40 -32.07 0.50
CA ARG A 218 42.75 -31.51 0.35
C ARG A 218 42.87 -30.10 0.92
N LYS A 219 41.85 -29.25 0.75
CA LYS A 219 41.84 -27.89 1.30
C LYS A 219 41.52 -27.88 2.79
N ILE A 220 40.66 -28.79 3.25
CA ILE A 220 40.40 -28.99 4.67
C ILE A 220 41.69 -29.46 5.36
N ALA A 221 42.35 -30.49 4.83
CA ALA A 221 43.62 -30.97 5.37
C ALA A 221 44.73 -29.90 5.30
N ALA A 222 44.77 -29.07 4.24
CA ALA A 222 45.73 -27.96 4.14
C ALA A 222 45.42 -26.83 5.14
N ALA A 223 44.15 -26.55 5.43
CA ALA A 223 43.75 -25.58 6.45
C ALA A 223 44.02 -26.09 7.87
N GLU A 224 43.89 -27.40 8.09
CA GLU A 224 44.18 -28.08 9.35
C GLU A 224 45.69 -28.25 9.60
N ALA A 225 46.51 -28.19 8.56
CA ALA A 225 47.98 -28.26 8.63
C ALA A 225 48.67 -26.89 8.78
N LEU A 226 47.92 -25.77 8.83
CA LEU A 226 48.48 -24.46 9.16
C LEU A 226 48.56 -24.31 10.70
N PRO A 227 49.72 -23.91 11.26
CA PRO A 227 49.92 -23.76 12.70
C PRO A 227 49.14 -22.60 13.31
#